data_AF-A0A7X0LXC1-F1
#
_entry.id   AF-A0A7X0LXC1-F1
#
_cell.length_a   1.000
_cell.length_b   1.000
_cell.length_c   1.000
_cell.angle_alpha   90.00
_cell.angle_beta   90.00
_cell.angle_gamma   90.00
#
_symmetry.space_group_name_H-M   'P 1'
#
loop_
_entity.id
_entity.type
_entity.pdbx_description
1 polymer ?
#
loop_
_entity_poly.entity_id
_entity_poly.type
_entity_poly.pdbx_seq_one_letter_code
_entity_poly.pdbx_strand_id
1 'polypeptide(L)'
;MPTAEHPTASDITYLMDADANKAYWAATMPLDEYTSNYIHENVKKGHTLDFFPVLYGNWDVSYSQANLYSLAAPSVTVLSDQTVGGKRKIEYQLKTNRHADELIMKSSSSMKAAQLTINGKKVKLYQKEFSKDKPLEFRYALGQAEELHVQITVNRDDHIEWMIADRSYDIPETKGKRSAKYSTYGDNSYVLKRFQD
;
A
#
# COMPACT_ATOMS: atom_id res chain seq x y z
N MET A 1 -13.18 -25.76 18.24
CA MET A 1 -14.06 -24.75 17.59
C MET A 1 -13.79 -23.41 18.27
N PRO A 2 -13.84 -22.28 17.55
CA PRO A 2 -13.64 -20.95 18.12
C PRO A 2 -14.68 -20.63 19.21
N THR A 3 -14.27 -19.95 20.27
CA THR A 3 -15.14 -19.50 21.38
C THR A 3 -14.86 -18.03 21.72
N ALA A 4 -15.73 -17.39 22.50
CA ALA A 4 -15.51 -16.00 22.91
C ALA A 4 -14.30 -15.82 23.85
N GLU A 5 -13.99 -16.83 24.68
CA GLU A 5 -12.82 -16.84 25.57
C GLU A 5 -11.51 -17.11 24.82
N HIS A 6 -11.60 -17.85 23.70
CA HIS A 6 -10.48 -18.18 22.82
C HIS A 6 -10.85 -17.88 21.36
N PRO A 7 -10.91 -16.59 20.99
CA PRO A 7 -11.32 -16.20 19.65
C PRO A 7 -10.27 -16.61 18.63
N THR A 8 -10.73 -17.03 17.45
CA THR A 8 -9.84 -17.26 16.30
C THR A 8 -9.62 -15.96 15.55
N ALA A 9 -8.41 -15.74 15.06
CA ALA A 9 -8.09 -14.55 14.28
C ALA A 9 -8.86 -14.53 12.96
N SER A 10 -9.32 -13.35 12.57
CA SER A 10 -10.05 -13.11 11.34
C SER A 10 -9.73 -11.70 10.84
N ASP A 11 -9.60 -11.54 9.55
CA ASP A 11 -9.22 -10.27 8.92
C ASP A 11 -10.01 -10.06 7.63
N ILE A 12 -10.30 -8.81 7.32
CA ILE A 12 -10.80 -8.43 6.00
C ILE A 12 -10.13 -7.14 5.53
N THR A 13 -9.56 -7.19 4.34
CA THR A 13 -8.87 -6.06 3.72
C THR A 13 -9.60 -5.63 2.46
N TYR A 14 -9.90 -4.34 2.36
CA TYR A 14 -10.33 -3.69 1.13
C TYR A 14 -9.10 -3.20 0.34
N LEU A 15 -8.98 -3.59 -0.92
CA LEU A 15 -7.86 -3.22 -1.79
C LEU A 15 -8.41 -2.52 -3.02
N MET A 16 -8.13 -1.22 -3.19
CA MET A 16 -8.60 -0.43 -4.34
C MET A 16 -7.44 0.10 -5.18
N ASP A 17 -7.41 -0.29 -6.45
CA ASP A 17 -6.54 0.30 -7.46
C ASP A 17 -7.29 1.43 -8.15
N ALA A 18 -6.94 2.67 -7.80
CA ALA A 18 -7.62 3.87 -8.27
C ALA A 18 -7.36 4.17 -9.75
N ASP A 19 -6.23 3.72 -10.31
CA ASP A 19 -5.94 3.91 -11.73
C ASP A 19 -6.69 2.90 -12.58
N ALA A 20 -6.77 1.66 -12.10
CA ALA A 20 -7.47 0.59 -12.81
C ALA A 20 -8.99 0.61 -12.60
N ASN A 21 -9.50 1.44 -11.69
CA ASN A 21 -10.90 1.44 -11.23
C ASN A 21 -11.34 0.01 -10.85
N LYS A 22 -10.54 -0.66 -10.02
CA LYS A 22 -10.83 -2.01 -9.53
C LYS A 22 -10.68 -2.07 -8.02
N ALA A 23 -11.51 -2.89 -7.39
CA ALA A 23 -11.42 -3.17 -5.98
C ALA A 23 -11.62 -4.65 -5.67
N TYR A 24 -11.07 -5.08 -4.53
CA TYR A 24 -11.17 -6.44 -4.04
C TYR A 24 -11.36 -6.46 -2.53
N TRP A 25 -12.14 -7.43 -2.06
CA TRP A 25 -12.11 -7.89 -0.68
C TRP A 25 -11.14 -9.06 -0.59
N ALA A 26 -10.23 -9.04 0.38
CA ALA A 26 -9.25 -10.09 0.59
C ALA A 26 -9.11 -10.44 2.08
N ALA A 27 -8.99 -11.72 2.40
CA ALA A 27 -8.73 -12.23 3.74
C ALA A 27 -7.48 -13.12 3.72
N THR A 28 -6.58 -12.90 4.69
CA THR A 28 -5.39 -13.76 4.88
C THR A 28 -5.70 -14.96 5.78
N MET A 29 -6.74 -14.85 6.62
CA MET A 29 -7.27 -15.94 7.43
C MET A 29 -8.34 -16.75 6.67
N PRO A 30 -8.62 -17.99 7.09
CA PRO A 30 -9.75 -18.76 6.56
C PRO A 30 -11.06 -17.98 6.67
N LEU A 31 -11.90 -18.06 5.64
CA LEU A 31 -13.21 -17.41 5.64
C LEU A 31 -14.10 -17.94 6.77
N ASP A 32 -14.84 -17.02 7.39
CA ASP A 32 -15.76 -17.28 8.48
C ASP A 32 -17.12 -16.61 8.22
N GLU A 33 -18.04 -16.73 9.18
CA GLU A 33 -19.39 -16.15 9.09
C GLU A 33 -19.40 -14.63 8.84
N TYR A 34 -18.39 -13.90 9.36
CA TYR A 34 -18.26 -12.46 9.18
C TYR A 34 -17.64 -12.12 7.82
N THR A 35 -16.48 -12.72 7.49
CA THR A 35 -15.76 -12.41 6.24
C THR A 35 -16.49 -12.92 5.00
N SER A 36 -17.35 -13.94 5.14
CA SER A 36 -18.23 -14.40 4.06
C SER A 36 -19.25 -13.34 3.61
N ASN A 37 -19.58 -12.34 4.45
CA ASN A 37 -20.42 -11.22 4.02
C ASN A 37 -19.74 -10.33 2.95
N TYR A 38 -18.41 -10.44 2.83
CA TYR A 38 -17.60 -9.70 1.87
C TYR A 38 -17.12 -10.58 0.72
N ILE A 39 -16.76 -11.83 1.01
CA ILE A 39 -16.18 -12.80 0.07
C ILE A 39 -17.05 -14.06 0.06
N HIS A 40 -18.06 -14.11 -0.81
CA HIS A 40 -18.98 -15.26 -0.94
C HIS A 40 -19.13 -15.75 -2.38
N GLU A 41 -19.06 -14.86 -3.37
CA GLU A 41 -19.18 -15.20 -4.78
C GLU A 41 -17.84 -15.15 -5.50
N ASN A 42 -17.64 -16.08 -6.45
CA ASN A 42 -16.45 -16.14 -7.31
C ASN A 42 -15.14 -16.09 -6.52
N VAL A 43 -15.10 -16.76 -5.37
CA VAL A 43 -13.95 -16.76 -4.46
C VAL A 43 -12.73 -17.34 -5.16
N LYS A 44 -11.65 -16.57 -5.18
CA LYS A 44 -10.35 -16.97 -5.70
C LYS A 44 -9.37 -17.13 -4.55
N LYS A 45 -8.34 -17.94 -4.80
CA LYS A 45 -7.14 -18.03 -3.96
C LYS A 45 -5.93 -17.65 -4.79
N GLY A 46 -5.01 -16.90 -4.19
CA GLY A 46 -3.80 -16.47 -4.88
C GLY A 46 -3.02 -15.45 -4.06
N HIS A 47 -2.06 -14.82 -4.71
CA HIS A 47 -1.16 -13.87 -4.06
C HIS A 47 -1.64 -12.43 -4.26
N THR A 48 -1.56 -11.61 -3.22
CA THR A 48 -1.92 -10.19 -3.32
C THR A 48 -1.09 -9.41 -4.34
N LEU A 49 0.17 -9.81 -4.56
CA LEU A 49 1.04 -9.15 -5.54
C LEU A 49 0.56 -9.29 -6.99
N ASP A 50 -0.25 -10.30 -7.30
CA ASP A 50 -0.77 -10.53 -8.65
C ASP A 50 -1.78 -9.46 -9.09
N PHE A 51 -2.43 -8.80 -8.12
CA PHE A 51 -3.48 -7.82 -8.40
C PHE A 51 -3.36 -6.52 -7.60
N PHE A 52 -2.47 -6.45 -6.62
CA PHE A 52 -2.20 -5.28 -5.80
C PHE A 52 -0.69 -5.15 -5.45
N PRO A 53 0.17 -4.86 -6.45
CA PRO A 53 1.62 -5.07 -6.39
C PRO A 53 2.40 -4.12 -5.46
N VAL A 54 1.74 -3.09 -4.90
CA VAL A 54 2.35 -2.13 -3.96
C VAL A 54 2.55 -2.71 -2.56
N LEU A 55 1.83 -3.76 -2.20
CA LEU A 55 1.93 -4.34 -0.86
C LEU A 55 3.31 -4.98 -0.62
N TYR A 56 3.63 -5.04 0.67
CA TYR A 56 4.82 -5.73 1.17
C TYR A 56 4.41 -7.12 1.61
N GLY A 57 5.23 -8.11 1.29
CA GLY A 57 4.95 -9.49 1.62
C GLY A 57 3.98 -10.13 0.62
N ASN A 58 4.30 -11.36 0.26
CA ASN A 58 3.48 -12.16 -0.63
C ASN A 58 2.36 -12.81 0.20
N TRP A 59 1.24 -12.12 0.42
CA TRP A 59 0.14 -12.68 1.21
C TRP A 59 -0.65 -13.66 0.35
N ASP A 60 -0.75 -14.90 0.81
CA ASP A 60 -1.75 -15.84 0.35
C ASP A 60 -3.11 -15.41 0.86
N VAL A 61 -4.05 -15.15 -0.04
CA VAL A 61 -5.38 -14.65 0.30
C VAL A 61 -6.49 -15.43 -0.37
N SER A 62 -7.62 -15.51 0.33
CA SER A 62 -8.91 -15.72 -0.33
C SER A 62 -9.48 -14.36 -0.68
N TYR A 63 -9.92 -14.16 -1.92
CA TYR A 63 -10.36 -12.84 -2.39
C TYR A 63 -11.47 -12.93 -3.43
N SER A 64 -12.22 -11.84 -3.56
CA SER A 64 -13.22 -11.65 -4.61
C SER A 64 -13.27 -10.18 -5.02
N GLN A 65 -13.80 -9.91 -6.21
CA GLN A 65 -13.97 -8.53 -6.68
C GLN A 65 -15.00 -7.80 -5.79
N ALA A 66 -14.71 -6.54 -5.48
CA ALA A 66 -15.56 -5.68 -4.67
C ALA A 66 -16.16 -4.55 -5.49
N ASN A 67 -17.24 -3.96 -4.95
CA ASN A 67 -17.73 -2.68 -5.43
C ASN A 67 -16.70 -1.58 -5.15
N LEU A 68 -16.64 -0.60 -6.05
CA LEU A 68 -15.84 0.61 -5.83
C LEU A 68 -16.55 1.52 -4.82
N TYR A 69 -15.84 1.90 -3.77
CA TYR A 69 -16.21 3.01 -2.90
C TYR A 69 -15.49 4.28 -3.35
N SER A 70 -16.09 5.44 -3.07
CA SER A 70 -15.52 6.75 -3.38
C SER A 70 -14.41 7.14 -2.39
N LEU A 71 -13.31 6.40 -2.38
CA LEU A 71 -12.14 6.69 -1.54
C LEU A 71 -11.13 7.55 -2.32
N ALA A 72 -10.68 8.65 -1.74
CA ALA A 72 -9.67 9.50 -2.36
C ALA A 72 -8.30 8.80 -2.33
N ALA A 73 -7.68 8.65 -3.49
CA ALA A 73 -6.34 8.08 -3.62
C ALA A 73 -5.28 9.03 -3.06
N PRO A 74 -4.13 8.52 -2.57
CA PRO A 74 -3.00 9.37 -2.19
C PRO A 74 -2.47 10.16 -3.41
N SER A 75 -1.78 11.25 -3.15
CA SER A 75 -1.19 12.10 -4.20
C SER A 75 0.30 12.30 -4.00
N VAL A 76 0.99 12.48 -5.12
CA VAL A 76 2.41 12.83 -5.19
C VAL A 76 2.58 14.09 -6.00
N THR A 77 3.37 15.02 -5.47
CA THR A 77 3.77 16.26 -6.15
C THR A 77 5.28 16.28 -6.26
N VAL A 78 5.82 16.60 -7.44
CA VAL A 78 7.26 16.88 -7.61
C VAL A 78 7.51 18.31 -7.19
N LEU A 79 8.29 18.51 -6.12
CA LEU A 79 8.67 19.82 -5.60
C LEU A 79 9.91 20.38 -6.33
N SER A 80 10.84 19.50 -6.68
CA SER A 80 12.09 19.87 -7.35
C SER A 80 12.64 18.68 -8.13
N ASP A 81 13.22 18.95 -9.29
CA ASP A 81 13.97 17.98 -10.09
C ASP A 81 15.18 18.69 -10.71
N GLN A 82 16.38 18.33 -10.25
CA GLN A 82 17.60 19.00 -10.62
C GLN A 82 18.69 18.00 -10.99
N THR A 83 19.35 18.23 -12.13
CA THR A 83 20.52 17.44 -12.54
C THR A 83 21.81 18.23 -12.33
N VAL A 84 22.71 17.70 -11.51
CA VAL A 84 24.05 18.28 -11.25
C VAL A 84 25.09 17.16 -11.24
N GLY A 85 26.18 17.33 -12.00
CA GLY A 85 27.32 16.40 -11.97
C GLY A 85 26.96 14.94 -12.33
N GLY A 86 26.04 14.73 -13.28
CA GLY A 86 25.60 13.39 -13.71
C GLY A 86 24.64 12.69 -12.73
N LYS A 87 24.18 13.39 -11.69
CA LYS A 87 23.17 12.91 -10.76
C LYS A 87 21.90 13.76 -10.88
N ARG A 88 20.76 13.10 -10.80
CA ARG A 88 19.43 13.74 -10.73
C ARG A 88 18.94 13.66 -9.29
N LYS A 89 18.60 14.80 -8.70
CA LYS A 89 18.04 14.90 -7.35
C LYS A 89 16.58 15.33 -7.49
N ILE A 90 15.68 14.51 -6.96
CA ILE A 90 14.23 14.73 -7.05
C ILE A 90 13.66 14.82 -5.65
N GLU A 91 12.81 15.81 -5.42
CA GLU A 91 12.08 16.03 -4.18
C GLU A 91 10.58 15.83 -4.45
N TYR A 92 9.97 14.94 -3.69
CA TYR A 92 8.55 14.61 -3.75
C TYR A 92 7.86 15.01 -2.45
N GLN A 93 6.63 15.49 -2.57
CA GLN A 93 5.67 15.59 -1.48
C GLN A 93 4.61 14.51 -1.69
N LEU A 94 4.41 13.64 -0.69
CA LEU A 94 3.35 12.64 -0.67
C LEU A 94 2.34 12.99 0.42
N LYS A 95 1.06 12.77 0.15
CA LYS A 95 -0.01 12.91 1.15
C LYS A 95 -1.13 11.88 0.92
N THR A 96 -1.81 11.52 2.00
CA THR A 96 -3.13 10.87 1.91
C THR A 96 -4.19 11.94 1.69
N ASN A 97 -5.20 11.64 0.88
CA ASN A 97 -6.35 12.53 0.66
C ASN A 97 -7.60 12.07 1.42
N ARG A 98 -7.44 11.10 2.33
CA ARG A 98 -8.52 10.49 3.13
C ARG A 98 -8.14 10.26 4.59
N HIS A 99 -7.12 10.96 5.09
CA HIS A 99 -6.60 10.82 6.46
C HIS A 99 -6.20 9.38 6.84
N ALA A 100 -5.64 8.64 5.89
CA ALA A 100 -5.11 7.31 6.15
C ALA A 100 -3.89 7.33 7.11
N ASP A 101 -3.68 6.23 7.82
CA ASP A 101 -2.70 6.10 8.90
C ASP A 101 -1.26 5.89 8.40
N GLU A 102 -1.09 5.28 7.22
CA GLU A 102 0.22 4.96 6.64
C GLU A 102 0.29 5.34 5.16
N LEU A 103 1.49 5.74 4.72
CA LEU A 103 1.87 5.79 3.30
C LEU A 103 2.86 4.68 2.98
N ILE A 104 2.69 4.10 1.80
CA ILE A 104 3.54 3.08 1.20
C ILE A 104 4.01 3.63 -0.13
N MET A 105 5.30 3.55 -0.40
CA MET A 105 5.90 3.93 -1.68
C MET A 105 6.79 2.79 -2.15
N LYS A 106 6.67 2.42 -3.42
CA LYS A 106 7.40 1.31 -4.04
C LYS A 106 7.77 1.67 -5.47
N SER A 107 9.03 1.55 -5.85
CA SER A 107 9.46 1.80 -7.23
C SER A 107 8.95 0.70 -8.17
N SER A 108 8.49 1.06 -9.36
CA SER A 108 8.16 0.12 -10.45
C SER A 108 9.11 0.22 -11.64
N SER A 109 10.11 1.10 -11.60
CA SER A 109 11.18 1.18 -12.61
C SER A 109 12.53 0.73 -12.04
N SER A 110 13.53 0.61 -12.92
CA SER A 110 14.91 0.37 -12.48
C SER A 110 15.63 1.69 -12.27
N MET A 111 16.43 1.78 -11.20
CA MET A 111 17.18 3.00 -10.88
C MET A 111 18.43 2.71 -10.05
N LYS A 112 19.39 3.64 -10.06
CA LYS A 112 20.58 3.60 -9.22
C LYS A 112 20.55 4.73 -8.18
N ALA A 113 19.92 4.46 -7.04
CA ALA A 113 19.81 5.43 -5.96
C ALA A 113 21.11 5.54 -5.14
N ALA A 114 21.65 6.76 -5.08
CA ALA A 114 22.83 7.10 -4.31
C ALA A 114 22.49 7.61 -2.90
N GLN A 115 21.36 8.31 -2.76
CA GLN A 115 20.91 8.90 -1.49
C GLN A 115 19.38 8.89 -1.41
N LEU A 116 18.87 8.69 -0.21
CA LEU A 116 17.45 8.82 0.14
C LEU A 116 17.35 9.60 1.45
N THR A 117 16.45 10.57 1.47
CA THR A 117 16.10 11.35 2.65
C THR A 117 14.58 11.35 2.79
N ILE A 118 14.10 11.09 4.00
CA ILE A 118 12.67 11.12 4.34
C ILE A 118 12.49 12.12 5.47
N ASN A 119 11.67 13.15 5.27
CA ASN A 119 11.46 14.27 6.21
C ASN A 119 12.79 14.85 6.73
N GLY A 120 13.71 15.13 5.81
CA GLY A 120 15.05 15.65 6.13
C GLY A 120 16.03 14.66 6.77
N LYS A 121 15.60 13.44 7.12
CA LYS A 121 16.45 12.41 7.72
C LYS A 121 17.00 11.46 6.66
N LYS A 122 18.33 11.32 6.63
CA LYS A 122 19.00 10.39 5.71
C LYS A 122 18.65 8.95 6.05
N VAL A 123 18.20 8.20 5.04
CA VAL A 123 17.92 6.77 5.14
C VAL A 123 19.13 5.99 4.62
N LYS A 124 19.55 4.96 5.35
CA LYS A 124 20.62 4.07 4.91
C LYS A 124 20.09 3.13 3.83
N LEU A 125 20.64 3.26 2.63
CA LEU A 125 20.42 2.30 1.54
C LEU A 125 21.42 1.14 1.67
N TYR A 126 20.92 -0.08 1.78
CA TYR A 126 21.75 -1.30 1.86
C TYR A 126 22.21 -1.80 0.48
N GLN A 127 21.52 -1.36 -0.57
CA GLN A 127 21.88 -1.56 -1.97
C GLN A 127 21.70 -0.26 -2.73
N LYS A 128 22.33 -0.14 -3.90
CA LYS A 128 22.24 1.07 -4.74
C LYS A 128 21.48 0.87 -6.03
N GLU A 129 21.28 -0.37 -6.45
CA GLU A 129 20.55 -0.70 -7.68
C GLU A 129 19.20 -1.31 -7.30
N PHE A 130 18.15 -0.81 -7.92
CA PHE A 130 16.77 -1.22 -7.71
C PHE A 130 16.15 -1.56 -9.05
N SER A 131 15.23 -2.51 -9.05
CA SER A 131 14.50 -2.99 -10.23
C SER A 131 13.08 -3.39 -9.84
N LYS A 132 12.27 -3.83 -10.81
CA LYS A 132 10.93 -4.39 -10.53
C LYS A 132 10.96 -5.57 -9.54
N ASP A 133 11.98 -6.43 -9.64
CA ASP A 133 12.14 -7.61 -8.77
C ASP A 133 12.81 -7.26 -7.43
N LYS A 134 13.51 -6.13 -7.35
CA LYS A 134 14.18 -5.62 -6.14
C LYS A 134 13.89 -4.12 -5.99
N PRO A 135 12.63 -3.76 -5.70
CA PRO A 135 12.21 -2.37 -5.70
C PRO A 135 12.75 -1.63 -4.47
N LEU A 136 12.93 -0.32 -4.61
CA LEU A 136 13.03 0.54 -3.43
C LEU A 136 11.62 0.69 -2.88
N GLU A 137 11.43 0.28 -1.64
CA GLU A 137 10.14 0.36 -0.98
C GLU A 137 10.29 0.79 0.48
N PHE A 138 9.30 1.52 0.97
CA PHE A 138 9.20 1.85 2.39
C PHE A 138 7.75 2.10 2.79
N ARG A 139 7.51 1.98 4.10
CA ARG A 139 6.26 2.35 4.76
C ARG A 139 6.53 3.46 5.77
N TYR A 140 5.60 4.39 5.88
CA TYR A 140 5.69 5.51 6.81
C TYR A 140 4.38 5.68 7.56
N ALA A 141 4.40 5.50 8.88
CA ALA A 141 3.28 5.83 9.73
C ALA A 141 3.19 7.36 9.88
N LEU A 142 2.08 7.94 9.45
CA LEU A 142 1.91 9.40 9.38
C LEU A 142 1.78 10.01 10.78
N GLY A 143 1.09 9.35 11.70
CA GLY A 143 0.90 9.88 13.06
C GLY A 143 0.24 11.26 13.03
N GLN A 144 0.97 12.30 13.43
CA GLN A 144 0.51 13.71 13.32
C GLN A 144 1.00 14.42 12.05
N ALA A 145 1.88 13.81 11.27
CA ALA A 145 2.33 14.38 10.00
C ALA A 145 1.23 14.21 8.95
N GLU A 146 0.85 15.29 8.26
CA GLU A 146 -0.13 15.23 7.17
C GLU A 146 0.51 14.87 5.82
N GLU A 147 1.83 15.01 5.73
CA GLU A 147 2.59 14.84 4.51
C GLU A 147 3.97 14.23 4.75
N LEU A 148 4.53 13.66 3.69
CA LEU A 148 5.83 13.05 3.66
C LEU A 148 6.69 13.68 2.56
N HIS A 149 7.86 14.19 2.94
CA HIS A 149 8.83 14.75 2.00
C HIS A 149 9.91 13.71 1.72
N VAL A 150 10.03 13.30 0.46
CA VAL A 150 10.98 12.29 0.02
C VAL A 150 11.93 12.92 -0.96
N GLN A 151 13.22 12.90 -0.65
CA GLN A 151 14.27 13.30 -1.58
C GLN A 151 15.08 12.08 -1.98
N ILE A 152 15.22 11.83 -3.28
CA ILE A 152 16.07 10.77 -3.81
C ILE A 152 17.10 11.36 -4.77
N THR A 153 18.32 10.83 -4.73
CA THR A 153 19.36 11.13 -5.71
C THR A 153 19.64 9.87 -6.52
N VAL A 154 19.42 9.94 -7.83
CA VAL A 154 19.62 8.84 -8.80
C VAL A 154 20.61 9.23 -9.91
N ASN A 155 20.88 8.35 -10.87
CA ASN A 155 21.63 8.75 -12.06
C ASN A 155 20.80 9.68 -12.95
N ARG A 156 21.49 10.52 -13.73
CA ARG A 156 20.86 11.49 -14.64
C ARG A 156 19.74 10.89 -15.50
N ASP A 157 19.99 9.73 -16.08
CA ASP A 157 19.13 9.12 -17.10
C ASP A 157 18.18 8.06 -16.52
N ASP A 158 18.11 7.92 -15.19
CA ASP A 158 17.15 7.02 -14.55
C ASP A 158 15.74 7.64 -14.63
N HIS A 159 14.81 6.89 -15.21
CA HIS A 159 13.37 7.19 -15.20
C HIS A 159 12.71 6.53 -13.99
N ILE A 160 11.90 7.26 -13.23
CA ILE A 160 11.37 6.78 -11.96
C ILE A 160 9.85 6.66 -12.00
N GLU A 161 9.38 5.42 -11.92
CA GLU A 161 7.97 5.13 -11.72
C GLU A 161 7.74 4.68 -10.28
N TRP A 162 6.69 5.20 -9.67
CA TRP A 162 6.28 4.91 -8.32
C TRP A 162 4.87 4.32 -8.28
N MET A 163 4.70 3.32 -7.44
CA MET A 163 3.43 2.94 -6.86
C MET A 163 3.35 3.56 -5.46
N ILE A 164 2.28 4.29 -5.19
CA ILE A 164 1.98 4.83 -3.87
C ILE A 164 0.65 4.24 -3.42
N ALA A 165 0.61 3.77 -2.18
CA ALA A 165 -0.65 3.45 -1.54
C ALA A 165 -0.74 4.08 -0.17
N ASP A 166 -1.94 4.40 0.26
CA ASP A 166 -2.20 4.68 1.65
C ASP A 166 -2.96 3.52 2.30
N ARG A 167 -2.84 3.41 3.62
CA ARG A 167 -3.52 2.39 4.42
C ARG A 167 -4.27 3.07 5.55
N SER A 168 -5.53 2.70 5.76
CA SER A 168 -6.21 2.99 7.02
C SER A 168 -6.63 1.71 7.74
N TYR A 169 -6.67 1.76 9.07
CA TYR A 169 -7.10 0.67 9.95
C TYR A 169 -8.63 0.61 10.10
N ASP A 170 -9.32 0.80 8.98
CA ASP A 170 -10.76 0.74 8.82
C ASP A 170 -11.12 0.13 7.46
N ILE A 171 -12.41 -0.18 7.27
CA ILE A 171 -12.95 -0.63 5.99
C ILE A 171 -14.09 0.29 5.56
N PRO A 172 -14.30 0.49 4.25
CA PRO A 172 -15.24 1.48 3.74
C PRO A 172 -16.72 1.15 4.02
N GLU A 173 -17.04 -0.09 4.35
CA GLU A 173 -18.37 -0.54 4.73
C GLU A 173 -18.26 -1.72 5.69
N THR A 174 -19.09 -1.72 6.75
CA THR A 174 -19.25 -2.88 7.64
C THR A 174 -20.48 -3.69 7.23
N LYS A 175 -20.28 -4.95 6.84
CA LYS A 175 -21.34 -5.90 6.47
C LYS A 175 -21.57 -6.90 7.59
N GLY A 176 -22.65 -6.69 8.35
CA GLY A 176 -23.02 -7.54 9.46
C GLY A 176 -22.19 -7.31 10.72
N LYS A 177 -22.33 -8.19 11.71
CA LYS A 177 -21.63 -8.09 13.00
C LYS A 177 -20.68 -9.26 13.19
N ARG A 178 -19.42 -8.97 13.52
CA ARG A 178 -18.44 -10.00 13.89
C ARG A 178 -18.85 -10.66 15.21
N SER A 179 -18.96 -11.98 15.20
CA SER A 179 -19.20 -12.77 16.41
C SER A 179 -17.99 -12.68 17.35
N ALA A 180 -18.22 -12.66 18.66
CA ALA A 180 -17.16 -12.59 19.67
C ALA A 180 -16.19 -13.80 19.63
N LYS A 181 -16.56 -14.88 18.93
CA LYS A 181 -15.68 -16.03 18.67
C LYS A 181 -14.55 -15.75 17.67
N TYR A 182 -14.56 -14.57 17.03
CA TYR A 182 -13.52 -14.10 16.13
C TYR A 182 -12.95 -12.76 16.61
N SER A 183 -11.63 -12.63 16.60
CA SER A 183 -10.95 -11.36 16.87
C SER A 183 -10.74 -10.59 15.58
N THR A 184 -10.58 -9.26 15.67
CA THR A 184 -10.07 -8.46 14.55
C THR A 184 -8.55 -8.58 14.51
N TYR A 185 -8.03 -9.04 13.38
CA TYR A 185 -6.60 -9.13 13.12
C TYR A 185 -6.22 -8.21 11.94
N GLY A 186 -6.65 -6.95 12.04
CA GLY A 186 -6.30 -5.92 11.08
C GLY A 186 -7.27 -5.85 9.90
N ASP A 187 -8.51 -5.45 10.18
CA ASP A 187 -9.39 -4.95 9.13
C ASP A 187 -8.82 -3.63 8.61
N ASN A 188 -8.56 -3.53 7.30
CA ASN A 188 -7.91 -2.35 6.73
C ASN A 188 -8.40 -2.04 5.31
N SER A 189 -8.10 -0.82 4.88
CA SER A 189 -8.36 -0.34 3.53
C SER A 189 -7.08 0.21 2.91
N TYR A 190 -6.77 -0.21 1.69
CA TYR A 190 -5.67 0.32 0.89
C TYR A 190 -6.19 0.97 -0.38
N VAL A 191 -5.62 2.13 -0.72
CA VAL A 191 -5.86 2.79 -2.01
C VAL A 191 -4.54 3.01 -2.72
N LEU A 192 -4.36 2.36 -3.87
CA LEU A 192 -3.19 2.43 -4.73
C LEU A 192 -3.39 3.48 -5.84
N LYS A 193 -2.32 4.22 -6.11
CA LYS A 193 -2.13 5.08 -7.27
C LYS A 193 -0.70 4.97 -7.82
N ARG A 194 -0.57 4.95 -9.14
CA ARG A 194 0.69 5.00 -9.87
C ARG A 194 1.03 6.44 -10.21
N PHE A 195 2.31 6.74 -10.17
CA PHE A 195 2.87 8.03 -10.49
C PHE A 195 4.12 7.82 -11.34
N GLN A 196 4.28 8.63 -12.37
CA GLN A 196 5.46 8.66 -13.24
C GLN A 196 5.95 10.10 -13.29
N ASP A 197 7.25 10.29 -13.13
CA ASP A 197 7.93 11.58 -13.18
C ASP A 197 8.28 12.03 -14.62
#